data_AF-A0A7V9QCD5-F1
#
_entry.id   AF-A0A7V9QCD5-F1
#
_cell.length_a   1.000
_cell.length_b   1.000
_cell.length_c   1.000
_cell.angle_alpha   90.00
_cell.angle_beta   90.00
_cell.angle_gamma   90.00
#
_symmetry.space_group_name_H-M   'P 1'
#
loop_
_entity.id
_entity.type
_entity.pdbx_description
1 polymer ?
#
loop_
_entity_poly.entity_id
_entity_poly.type
_entity_poly.pdbx_seq_one_letter_code
_entity_poly.pdbx_strand_id
1 'polypeptide(L)'
;SYLVVPRVIAGTLMFPIIVIFANALGIISGWVTAINLLDMSSQEFVRGLRLFYEPFDLVYSMIKTTSFGFLVTVVGCYQGFHTEGGAEGVGIATTRAVVISSMLILLFDAFWAVVLLQ
;
A
#
# COMPACT_ATOMS: atom_id res chain seq x y z
N SER A 1 -25.28 -1.10 -10.25
CA SER A 1 -23.85 -0.74 -10.43
C SER A 1 -23.44 0.67 -10.00
N TYR A 2 -24.36 1.54 -9.53
CA TYR A 2 -24.02 2.96 -9.29
C TYR A 2 -23.27 3.25 -7.96
N LEU A 3 -23.23 2.31 -7.00
CA LEU A 3 -22.56 2.51 -5.70
C LEU A 3 -21.15 1.90 -5.62
N VAL A 4 -20.82 0.92 -6.46
CA VAL A 4 -19.56 0.15 -6.36
C VAL A 4 -18.43 0.86 -7.08
N VAL A 5 -18.71 1.30 -8.30
CA VAL A 5 -17.75 1.98 -9.18
C VAL A 5 -17.13 3.21 -8.50
N PRO A 6 -17.89 4.15 -7.89
CA PRO A 6 -17.28 5.29 -7.22
C PRO A 6 -16.43 4.90 -6.00
N ARG A 7 -16.80 3.84 -5.26
CA ARG A 7 -16.02 3.37 -4.10
C ARG A 7 -14.69 2.75 -4.51
N VAL A 8 -14.70 1.96 -5.58
CA VAL A 8 -13.48 1.32 -6.13
C VAL A 8 -12.52 2.38 -6.66
N ILE A 9 -13.02 3.36 -7.42
CA ILE A 9 -12.20 4.46 -7.94
C ILE A 9 -11.61 5.28 -6.78
N ALA A 10 -12.43 5.65 -5.80
CA ALA A 10 -11.98 6.42 -4.63
C ALA A 10 -10.88 5.69 -3.86
N GLY A 11 -11.06 4.40 -3.55
CA GLY A 11 -10.04 3.68 -2.80
C GLY A 11 -8.80 3.35 -3.63
N THR A 12 -8.93 3.07 -4.93
CA THR A 12 -7.77 2.89 -5.82
C THR A 12 -6.91 4.15 -5.88
N LEU A 13 -7.52 5.34 -5.87
CA LEU A 13 -6.82 6.61 -5.90
C LEU A 13 -6.25 7.03 -4.54
N MET A 14 -6.88 6.63 -3.43
CA MET A 14 -6.39 6.96 -2.08
C MET A 14 -5.18 6.12 -1.65
N PHE A 15 -5.07 4.87 -2.10
CA PHE A 15 -3.91 4.01 -1.79
C PHE A 15 -2.54 4.61 -2.17
N PRO A 16 -2.31 5.08 -3.42
CA PRO A 16 -1.03 5.69 -3.78
C PRO A 16 -0.75 6.97 -2.99
N ILE A 17 -1.77 7.77 -2.68
CA ILE A 17 -1.62 9.00 -1.88
C ILE A 17 -1.12 8.67 -0.46
N ILE A 18 -1.73 7.68 0.18
CA ILE A 18 -1.33 7.25 1.54
C ILE A 18 0.10 6.71 1.54
N VAL A 19 0.50 5.97 0.50
CA VAL A 19 1.86 5.40 0.44
C VAL A 19 2.92 6.47 0.19
N ILE A 20 2.65 7.48 -0.64
CA ILE A 20 3.54 8.63 -0.80
C ILE A 20 3.74 9.34 0.56
N PHE A 21 2.65 9.53 1.31
CA PHE A 21 2.72 10.12 2.64
C PHE A 21 3.50 9.25 3.63
N ALA A 22 3.28 7.94 3.61
CA ALA A 22 4.02 6.99 4.45
C ALA A 22 5.51 6.97 4.13
N ASN A 23 5.89 7.05 2.84
CA ASN A 23 7.29 7.12 2.41
C ASN A 23 7.95 8.42 2.90
N ALA A 24 7.25 9.56 2.78
CA ALA A 24 7.76 10.85 3.27
C ALA A 24 8.00 10.81 4.79
N LEU A 25 7.05 10.28 5.55
CA LEU A 25 7.20 10.10 7.00
C LEU A 25 8.31 9.11 7.35
N GLY A 26 8.45 8.03 6.59
CA GLY A 26 9.53 7.05 6.75
C GLY A 26 10.90 7.70 6.60
N ILE A 27 11.11 8.50 5.56
CA ILE A 27 12.37 9.22 5.32
C ILE A 27 12.66 10.20 6.47
N ILE A 28 11.65 10.97 6.91
CA ILE A 28 11.80 11.92 8.02
C ILE A 28 12.16 11.18 9.32
N SER A 29 11.46 10.09 9.63
CA SER A 29 11.76 9.29 10.83
C SER A 29 13.18 8.71 10.78
N GLY A 30 13.60 8.19 9.61
CA GLY A 30 14.95 7.67 9.41
C GLY A 30 16.01 8.75 9.59
N TRP A 31 15.76 9.96 9.10
CA TRP A 31 16.65 11.10 9.26
C TRP A 31 16.81 11.54 10.73
N VAL A 32 15.70 11.65 11.45
CA VAL A 32 15.70 12.00 12.88
C VAL A 32 16.46 10.94 13.68
N THR A 33 16.21 9.65 13.44
CA THR A 33 16.92 8.57 14.14
C THR A 33 18.41 8.54 13.78
N ALA A 34 18.77 8.73 12.52
CA ALA A 34 20.17 8.73 12.09
C ALA A 34 21.01 9.83 12.76
N ILE A 35 20.44 11.02 12.96
CA ILE A 35 21.12 12.12 13.64
C ILE A 35 21.22 11.86 15.15
N ASN A 36 20.12 11.43 15.78
CA ASN A 36 20.06 11.36 17.25
C ASN A 36 20.72 10.10 17.85
N LEU A 37 20.73 8.99 17.13
CA LEU A 37 21.26 7.71 17.64
C LEU A 37 22.61 7.32 17.04
N LEU A 38 22.91 7.77 15.82
CA LEU A 38 24.05 7.28 15.04
C LEU A 38 25.13 8.35 14.81
N ASP A 39 24.95 9.56 15.36
CA ASP A 39 25.83 10.72 15.20
C ASP A 39 26.21 11.01 13.73
N MET A 40 25.35 10.62 12.79
CA MET A 40 25.58 10.86 11.37
C MET A 40 25.24 12.30 10.99
N SER A 41 26.11 12.94 10.22
CA SER A 41 25.83 14.23 9.61
C SER A 41 24.67 14.11 8.60
N SER A 42 23.86 15.16 8.49
CA SER A 42 22.75 15.24 7.52
C SER A 42 23.23 15.02 6.08
N GLN A 43 24.47 15.41 5.76
CA GLN A 43 25.09 15.20 4.45
C GLN A 43 25.36 13.73 4.15
N GLU A 44 25.81 12.96 5.14
CA GLU A 44 26.06 11.52 5.00
C GLU A 44 24.76 10.75 4.81
N PHE A 45 23.69 11.13 5.51
CA PHE A 45 22.36 10.54 5.33
C PHE A 45 21.84 10.76 3.90
N VAL A 46 21.88 12.00 3.40
CA VAL A 46 21.39 12.33 2.04
C VAL A 46 22.25 11.65 0.96
N ARG A 47 23.57 11.55 1.19
CA ARG A 47 24.48 10.84 0.28
C ARG A 47 24.15 9.35 0.22
N GLY A 48 23.93 8.70 1.36
CA GLY A 48 23.51 7.29 1.41
C GLY A 48 22.16 7.08 0.73
N LEU A 49 21.20 7.96 0.98
CA LEU A 49 19.86 7.89 0.39
C LEU A 49 19.90 8.00 -1.13
N ARG A 50 20.75 8.86 -1.70
CA ARG A 50 20.94 8.97 -3.16
C ARG A 50 21.71 7.80 -3.80
N LEU A 51 22.51 7.08 -3.03
CA LEU A 51 23.35 6.00 -3.56
C LEU A 51 22.55 4.75 -3.91
N PHE A 52 21.47 4.49 -3.16
CA PHE A 52 20.57 3.35 -3.35
C PHE A 52 19.25 3.71 -4.04
N TYR A 53 18.99 5.00 -4.26
CA TYR A 53 17.75 5.45 -4.87
C TYR A 53 17.82 5.38 -6.39
N GLU A 54 17.00 4.53 -6.98
CA GLU A 54 16.83 4.47 -8.42
C GLU A 54 15.54 5.22 -8.82
N PRO A 55 15.55 6.09 -9.86
CA PRO A 55 14.33 6.80 -10.27
C PRO A 55 13.17 5.85 -10.61
N PHE A 56 13.49 4.62 -11.00
CA PHE A 56 12.53 3.55 -11.29
C PHE A 56 11.77 3.09 -10.05
N ASP A 57 12.35 3.18 -8.84
CA ASP A 57 11.71 2.75 -7.58
C ASP A 57 10.40 3.50 -7.32
N LEU A 58 10.35 4.78 -7.70
CA LEU A 58 9.16 5.61 -7.52
C LEU A 58 8.02 5.16 -8.44
N VAL A 59 8.34 4.88 -9.71
CA VAL A 59 7.36 4.39 -10.69
C VAL A 59 6.88 3.00 -10.31
N TYR A 60 7.81 2.12 -9.92
CA TYR A 60 7.52 0.77 -9.41
C TYR A 60 6.56 0.84 -8.21
N SER A 61 6.84 1.69 -7.22
CA SER A 61 5.97 1.87 -6.05
C SER A 61 4.58 2.40 -6.43
N MET A 62 4.46 3.30 -7.41
CA MET A 62 3.15 3.82 -7.84
C MET A 62 2.28 2.76 -8.52
N ILE A 63 2.86 1.96 -9.43
CA ILE A 63 2.15 0.87 -10.12
C ILE A 63 1.66 -0.18 -9.12
N LYS A 64 2.56 -0.57 -8.20
CA LYS A 64 2.28 -1.59 -7.18
C LYS A 64 1.15 -1.16 -6.23
N THR A 65 1.22 0.07 -5.72
CA THR A 65 0.22 0.60 -4.78
C THR A 65 -1.15 0.83 -5.40
N THR A 66 -1.20 1.26 -6.65
CA THR A 66 -2.44 1.39 -7.41
C THR A 66 -3.12 0.02 -7.60
N SER A 67 -2.32 -1.01 -7.92
CA SER A 67 -2.81 -2.39 -8.05
C SER A 67 -3.39 -2.93 -6.74
N PHE A 68 -2.71 -2.66 -5.62
CA PHE A 68 -3.20 -3.05 -4.28
C PHE A 68 -4.50 -2.34 -3.91
N GLY A 69 -4.59 -1.02 -4.15
CA GLY A 69 -5.80 -0.26 -3.88
C GLY A 69 -7.01 -0.77 -4.67
N PHE A 70 -6.80 -1.16 -5.93
CA PHE A 70 -7.84 -1.78 -6.73
C PHE A 70 -8.29 -3.14 -6.17
N LEU A 71 -7.35 -4.03 -5.86
CA LEU A 71 -7.69 -5.36 -5.33
C LEU A 71 -8.44 -5.30 -4.00
N VAL A 72 -7.95 -4.50 -3.06
CA VAL A 72 -8.55 -4.36 -1.73
C VAL A 72 -9.96 -3.78 -1.81
N THR A 73 -10.18 -2.77 -2.66
CA THR A 73 -11.49 -2.14 -2.80
C THR A 73 -12.49 -3.06 -3.49
N VAL A 74 -12.06 -3.82 -4.50
CA VAL A 74 -12.92 -4.81 -5.18
C VAL A 74 -13.31 -5.93 -4.23
N VAL A 75 -12.36 -6.50 -3.49
CA VAL A 75 -12.64 -7.55 -2.49
C VAL A 75 -13.54 -7.04 -1.37
N GLY A 76 -13.28 -5.84 -0.86
CA GLY A 76 -14.10 -5.20 0.17
C GLY A 76 -15.54 -4.98 -0.31
N CYS A 77 -15.72 -4.52 -1.55
CA CYS A 77 -17.05 -4.39 -2.14
C CYS A 77 -17.70 -5.76 -2.33
N TYR A 78 -16.97 -6.74 -2.88
CA TYR A 78 -17.50 -8.08 -3.14
C TYR A 78 -18.03 -8.74 -1.86
N GLN A 79 -17.24 -8.70 -0.79
CA GLN A 79 -17.64 -9.29 0.49
C GLN A 79 -18.76 -8.50 1.18
N GLY A 80 -18.78 -7.18 1.01
CA GLY A 80 -19.87 -6.32 1.50
C GLY A 80 -21.20 -6.49 0.77
N PHE A 81 -21.19 -6.92 -0.51
CA PHE A 81 -22.42 -7.20 -1.26
C PHE A 81 -22.99 -8.60 -1.00
N HIS A 82 -22.13 -9.58 -0.67
CA HIS A 82 -22.53 -10.96 -0.38
C HIS A 82 -22.73 -11.23 1.12
N THR A 83 -22.80 -10.19 1.95
CA THR A 83 -23.03 -10.35 3.39
C THR A 83 -24.52 -10.55 3.66
N GLU A 84 -24.83 -11.57 4.47
CA GLU A 84 -26.19 -11.92 4.89
C GLU A 84 -26.18 -12.20 6.41
N GLY A 85 -27.35 -12.16 7.06
CA GLY A 85 -27.45 -12.52 8.49
C GLY A 85 -27.24 -11.38 9.50
N GLY A 86 -27.47 -10.12 9.10
CA GLY A 86 -27.46 -8.97 10.03
C GLY A 86 -26.06 -8.61 10.54
N ALA A 87 -25.99 -8.04 11.76
CA ALA A 87 -24.73 -7.50 12.31
C ALA A 87 -23.63 -8.55 12.50
N GLU A 88 -24.00 -9.78 12.85
CA GLU A 88 -23.05 -10.89 13.03
C GLU A 88 -22.43 -11.31 11.68
N GLY A 89 -23.24 -11.41 10.63
CA GLY A 89 -22.78 -11.70 9.28
C GLY A 89 -21.82 -10.65 8.73
N VAL A 90 -22.05 -9.37 9.03
CA VAL A 90 -21.15 -8.26 8.63
C VAL A 90 -19.77 -8.40 9.29
N GLY A 91 -19.72 -8.82 10.56
CA GLY A 91 -18.46 -9.09 11.26
C GLY A 91 -17.64 -10.18 10.56
N ILE A 92 -18.28 -11.32 10.27
CA ILE A 92 -17.64 -12.46 9.58
C ILE A 92 -17.19 -12.07 8.17
N ALA A 93 -18.04 -11.37 7.41
CA ALA A 93 -17.72 -10.89 6.07
C ALA A 93 -16.53 -9.94 6.08
N THR A 94 -16.43 -9.05 7.07
CA THR A 94 -15.31 -8.12 7.22
C THR A 94 -14.01 -8.86 7.52
N THR A 95 -14.01 -9.83 8.45
CA THR A 95 -12.82 -10.64 8.73
C THR A 95 -12.37 -11.42 7.50
N ARG A 96 -13.31 -12.03 6.77
CA ARG A 96 -13.00 -12.74 5.53
C ARG A 96 -12.43 -11.81 4.45
N ALA A 97 -12.98 -10.60 4.32
CA ALA A 97 -12.48 -9.61 3.39
C ALA A 97 -11.02 -9.23 3.68
N VAL A 98 -10.67 -9.02 4.96
CA VAL A 98 -9.30 -8.68 5.37
C VAL A 98 -8.33 -9.83 5.08
N VAL A 99 -8.70 -11.07 5.39
CA VAL A 99 -7.85 -12.25 5.13
C VAL A 99 -7.62 -12.45 3.63
N ILE A 100 -8.67 -12.37 2.81
CA ILE A 100 -8.52 -12.52 1.35
C ILE A 100 -7.68 -11.36 0.79
N SER A 101 -7.93 -10.13 1.24
CA SER A 101 -7.19 -8.95 0.79
C SER A 101 -5.71 -9.07 1.14
N SER A 102 -5.35 -9.49 2.35
CA SER A 102 -3.94 -9.63 2.75
C SER A 102 -3.22 -10.73 1.95
N MET A 103 -3.88 -11.86 1.70
CA MET A 103 -3.33 -12.92 0.84
C MET A 103 -3.11 -12.43 -0.60
N LEU A 104 -4.07 -11.69 -1.17
CA LEU A 104 -3.93 -11.13 -2.52
C LEU A 104 -2.84 -10.08 -2.61
N ILE A 105 -2.70 -9.22 -1.60
CA ILE A 105 -1.60 -8.24 -1.54
C ILE A 105 -0.27 -8.98 -1.59
N LEU A 106 -0.07 -10.02 -0.78
CA LEU A 106 1.19 -10.79 -0.76
C LEU A 106 1.48 -11.48 -2.10
N LEU A 107 0.47 -12.08 -2.73
CA LEU A 107 0.63 -12.73 -4.03
C LEU A 107 0.99 -11.72 -5.14
N PHE A 108 0.31 -10.58 -5.18
CA PHE A 108 0.61 -9.52 -6.15
C PHE A 108 1.94 -8.82 -5.86
N ASP A 109 2.35 -8.75 -4.59
CA ASP A 109 3.65 -8.23 -4.19
C ASP A 109 4.77 -9.04 -4.84
N ALA A 110 4.70 -10.36 -4.67
CA ALA A 110 5.65 -11.30 -5.28
C ALA A 110 5.58 -11.27 -6.81
N PHE A 111 4.38 -11.20 -7.39
CA PHE A 111 4.20 -11.10 -8.84
C PHE A 111 4.89 -9.85 -9.40
N TRP A 112 4.65 -8.67 -8.83
CA TRP A 112 5.27 -7.43 -9.29
C TRP A 112 6.78 -7.40 -9.06
N ALA A 113 7.25 -7.98 -7.95
CA ALA A 113 8.68 -8.11 -7.72
C ALA A 113 9.35 -8.97 -8.79
N VAL A 114 8.77 -10.12 -9.15
CA VAL A 114 9.34 -10.98 -10.20
C VAL A 114 9.24 -10.34 -11.58
N VAL A 115 8.19 -9.58 -11.87
CA VAL A 115 7.99 -9.00 -13.21
C VAL A 115 8.80 -7.72 -13.45
N LEU A 116 8.95 -6.86 -12.45
CA LEU A 116 9.56 -5.53 -12.62
C LEU A 116 10.99 -5.40 -12.07
N LEU A 117 11.41 -6.26 -11.15
CA LEU A 117 12.77 -6.25 -10.56
C LEU A 117 13.71 -7.31 -11.17
N GLN A 118 13.32 -7.91 -12.31
CA GLN A 118 14.20 -8.69 -13.18
C GLN A 118 15.02 -7.78 -14.10
#